data_AF-K3WKN7-F1
#
_entry.id   AF-K3WKN7-F1
#
_cell.length_a   1.000
_cell.length_b   1.000
_cell.length_c   1.000
_cell.angle_alpha   90.00
_cell.angle_beta   90.00
_cell.angle_gamma   90.00
#
_symmetry.space_group_name_H-M   'P 1'
#
loop_
_entity.id
_entity.type
_entity.pdbx_description
1 polymer ?
#
loop_
_entity_poly.entity_id
_entity_poly.type
_entity_poly.pdbx_seq_one_letter_code
_entity_poly.pdbx_strand_id
1 'polypeptide(L)'
;MPVVAALQAEDSEIPIRLTLGDATLSIGALGKWELEHSSLQEYIDRTRVLQERNAMLEHENAQLRDRCARMTEESNMEKFKCQLLVEMLALSSLDEEKSKQEAEQEKAKASSIKNDMLVLLDQARKEGLDVYKLATVLTSPSHSHQPGP
;
A
#
# COMPACT_ATOMS: atom_id res chain seq x y z
N MET A 1 27.31 -51.99 89.59
CA MET A 1 27.80 -50.97 88.65
C MET A 1 26.88 -50.96 87.43
N PRO A 2 26.59 -49.77 86.88
CA PRO A 2 25.47 -49.51 85.97
C PRO A 2 25.90 -49.68 84.51
N VAL A 3 24.98 -50.05 83.63
CA VAL A 3 25.02 -49.54 82.26
C VAL A 3 23.61 -49.10 81.90
N VAL A 4 23.50 -47.78 81.88
CA VAL A 4 22.34 -46.98 81.53
C VAL A 4 21.87 -47.41 80.14
N ALA A 5 20.63 -47.89 80.05
CA ALA A 5 19.94 -47.99 78.77
C ALA A 5 19.80 -46.55 78.27
N ALA A 6 20.67 -46.19 77.33
CA ALA A 6 20.65 -44.91 76.67
C ALA A 6 19.26 -44.75 76.03
N LEU A 7 18.46 -43.88 76.63
CA LEU A 7 17.34 -43.21 75.98
C LEU A 7 17.92 -42.44 74.79
N GLN A 8 18.10 -43.11 73.66
CA GLN A 8 18.06 -42.44 72.37
C GLN A 8 16.60 -42.11 72.12
N ALA A 9 16.13 -41.06 72.80
CA ALA A 9 15.06 -40.26 72.26
C ALA A 9 15.64 -39.67 70.97
N GLU A 10 15.42 -40.34 69.86
CA GLU A 10 15.46 -39.68 68.56
C GLU A 10 14.45 -38.54 68.69
N ASP A 11 14.93 -37.29 68.67
CA ASP A 11 14.17 -36.06 68.43
C ASP A 11 13.54 -36.16 67.04
N SER A 12 12.63 -37.10 66.89
CA SER A 12 11.75 -37.25 65.75
C SER A 12 10.59 -36.31 66.05
N GLU A 13 10.82 -35.02 65.76
CA GLU A 13 9.78 -34.00 65.76
C GLU A 13 8.58 -34.57 64.99
N ILE A 14 7.50 -34.85 65.73
CA ILE A 14 6.25 -35.30 65.13
C ILE A 14 5.78 -34.14 64.25
N PRO A 15 5.65 -34.32 62.92
CA PRO A 15 5.25 -33.23 62.05
C PRO A 15 3.87 -32.73 62.47
N ILE A 16 3.80 -31.50 62.96
CA ILE A 16 2.55 -30.89 63.39
C ILE A 16 1.74 -30.61 62.12
N ARG A 17 0.70 -31.40 61.90
CA ARG A 17 -0.28 -31.24 60.83
C ARG A 17 -1.64 -30.92 61.43
N LEU A 18 -2.18 -29.76 61.11
CA LEU A 18 -3.52 -29.34 61.47
C LEU A 18 -4.40 -29.36 60.23
N THR A 19 -5.44 -30.18 60.23
CA THR A 19 -6.43 -30.21 59.12
C THR A 19 -7.69 -29.51 59.58
N LEU A 20 -8.17 -28.54 58.80
CA LEU A 20 -9.40 -27.82 59.03
C LEU A 20 -10.20 -27.78 57.72
N GLY A 21 -11.13 -28.72 57.56
CA GLY A 21 -11.84 -28.91 56.28
C GLY A 21 -10.87 -29.26 55.16
N ASP A 22 -10.88 -28.47 54.09
CA ASP A 22 -10.04 -28.67 52.89
C ASP A 22 -8.64 -28.03 53.02
N ALA A 23 -8.33 -27.42 54.16
CA ALA A 23 -7.07 -26.78 54.45
C ALA A 23 -6.21 -27.66 55.37
N THR A 24 -4.98 -27.94 54.95
CA THR A 24 -3.96 -28.61 55.75
C THR A 24 -2.83 -27.64 56.05
N LEU A 25 -2.58 -27.38 57.32
CA LEU A 25 -1.47 -26.57 57.80
C LEU A 25 -0.37 -27.50 58.34
N SER A 26 0.83 -27.45 57.78
CA SER A 26 1.97 -28.25 58.20
C SER A 26 3.21 -27.40 58.46
N ILE A 27 4.08 -27.83 59.37
CA ILE A 27 5.40 -27.23 59.55
C ILE A 27 6.36 -27.89 58.54
N GLY A 28 6.82 -27.12 57.56
CA GLY A 28 7.80 -27.56 56.56
C GLY A 28 9.20 -27.76 57.15
N ALA A 29 10.10 -28.41 56.41
CA ALA A 29 11.46 -28.77 56.85
C ALA A 29 12.36 -27.59 57.29
N LEU A 30 11.93 -26.35 57.01
CA LEU A 30 12.60 -25.11 57.43
C LEU A 30 11.92 -24.44 58.65
N GLY A 31 11.01 -25.13 59.34
CA GLY A 31 10.27 -24.62 60.49
C GLY A 31 9.19 -23.59 60.14
N LYS A 32 8.79 -23.49 58.86
CA LYS A 32 7.78 -22.55 58.39
C LYS A 32 6.42 -23.23 58.28
N TRP A 33 5.36 -22.53 58.68
CA TRP A 33 3.99 -22.98 58.46
C TRP A 33 3.63 -22.88 56.97
N GLU A 34 3.26 -24.01 56.38
CA GLU A 34 2.81 -24.15 54.99
C GLU A 34 1.33 -24.52 55.01
N LEU A 35 0.53 -23.84 54.18
CA LEU A 35 -0.91 -24.06 54.06
C LEU A 35 -1.21 -24.68 52.70
N GLU A 36 -1.59 -25.94 52.71
CA GLU A 36 -2.08 -26.67 51.53
C GLU A 36 -3.61 -26.60 51.52
N HIS A 37 -4.18 -25.89 50.56
CA HIS A 37 -5.62 -25.87 50.33
C HIS A 37 -5.89 -26.25 48.86
N SER A 38 -6.57 -27.37 48.64
CA SER A 38 -6.79 -27.96 47.31
C SER A 38 -7.46 -26.98 46.34
N SER A 39 -8.52 -26.30 46.77
CA SER A 39 -9.20 -25.29 45.93
C SER A 39 -8.30 -24.10 45.57
N LEU A 40 -7.45 -23.63 46.50
CA LEU A 40 -6.51 -22.54 46.22
C LEU A 40 -5.50 -22.96 45.15
N GLN A 41 -5.01 -24.21 45.21
CA GLN A 41 -4.12 -24.76 44.20
C GLN A 41 -4.82 -24.87 42.83
N GLU A 42 -6.06 -25.37 42.78
CA GLU A 42 -6.86 -25.42 41.56
C GLU A 42 -7.10 -24.03 40.95
N TYR A 43 -7.33 -23.01 41.78
CA TYR A 43 -7.48 -21.62 41.33
C TYR A 43 -6.17 -21.07 40.76
N ILE A 44 -5.03 -21.37 41.37
CA ILE A 44 -3.70 -20.98 40.87
C ILE A 44 -3.44 -21.61 39.51
N ASP A 45 -3.68 -22.92 39.37
CA ASP A 45 -3.46 -23.65 38.12
C ASP A 45 -4.39 -23.14 37.01
N ARG A 46 -5.67 -22.91 37.32
CA ARG A 46 -6.63 -22.34 36.38
C ARG A 46 -6.24 -20.92 35.96
N THR A 47 -5.77 -20.10 36.89
CA THR A 47 -5.32 -18.73 36.60
C THR A 47 -4.11 -18.75 35.68
N ARG A 48 -3.16 -19.66 35.91
CA ARG A 48 -1.99 -19.83 35.04
C ARG A 48 -2.39 -20.22 33.62
N VAL A 49 -3.27 -21.22 33.45
CA VAL A 49 -3.76 -21.64 32.13
C VAL A 49 -4.45 -20.49 31.39
N LEU A 50 -5.26 -19.70 32.12
CA LEU A 50 -5.93 -18.53 31.56
C LEU A 50 -4.94 -17.43 31.15
N GLN A 51 -3.89 -17.20 31.94
CA GLN A 51 -2.83 -16.24 31.61
C GLN A 51 -2.05 -16.65 30.36
N GLU A 52 -1.67 -17.92 30.26
CA GLU A 52 -0.97 -18.46 29.09
C GLU A 52 -1.85 -18.35 27.83
N ARG A 53 -3.13 -18.69 27.94
CA ARG A 53 -4.09 -18.53 26.85
C ARG A 53 -4.30 -17.06 26.47
N ASN A 54 -4.37 -16.17 27.45
CA ASN A 54 -4.56 -14.75 27.18
C ASN A 54 -3.34 -14.16 26.45
N ALA A 55 -2.12 -14.51 26.88
CA ALA A 55 -0.90 -14.09 26.20
C ALA A 55 -0.84 -14.60 24.74
N MET A 56 -1.27 -15.85 24.50
CA MET A 56 -1.38 -16.40 23.15
C MET A 56 -2.40 -15.61 22.30
N LEU A 57 -3.59 -15.35 22.84
CA LEU A 57 -4.63 -14.60 22.13
C LEU A 57 -4.22 -13.15 21.86
N GLU A 58 -3.52 -12.50 22.79
CA GLU A 58 -2.97 -11.15 22.60
C GLU A 58 -1.95 -11.13 21.46
N HIS A 59 -1.09 -12.15 21.40
CA HIS A 59 -0.12 -12.30 20.31
C HIS A 59 -0.82 -12.51 18.95
N GLU A 60 -1.79 -13.42 18.87
CA GLU A 60 -2.57 -13.66 17.65
C GLU A 60 -3.33 -12.41 17.22
N ASN A 61 -3.93 -11.67 18.17
CA ASN A 61 -4.65 -10.44 17.88
C ASN A 61 -3.71 -9.36 17.30
N ALA A 62 -2.50 -9.24 17.85
CA ALA A 62 -1.49 -8.34 17.31
C ALA A 62 -1.10 -8.71 15.86
N GLN A 63 -0.88 -10.00 15.60
CA GLN A 63 -0.58 -10.48 14.23
C GLN A 63 -1.74 -10.23 13.26
N LEU A 64 -2.98 -10.46 13.70
CA LEU A 64 -4.16 -10.22 12.87
C LEU A 64 -4.35 -8.74 12.56
N ARG A 65 -4.11 -7.85 13.53
CA ARG A 65 -4.16 -6.39 13.31
C ARG A 65 -3.11 -5.95 12.29
N ASP A 66 -1.89 -6.44 12.41
CA ASP A 66 -0.82 -6.16 11.45
C ASP A 66 -1.17 -6.66 10.05
N ARG A 67 -1.72 -7.88 9.94
CA ARG A 67 -2.21 -8.42 8.66
C ARG A 67 -3.34 -7.58 8.07
N CYS A 68 -4.29 -7.15 8.88
CA CYS A 68 -5.38 -6.28 8.44
C CYS A 68 -4.87 -4.91 7.97
N ALA A 69 -3.88 -4.34 8.66
CA ALA A 69 -3.24 -3.09 8.25
C ALA A 69 -2.59 -3.23 6.87
N ARG A 70 -1.75 -4.27 6.68
CA ARG A 70 -1.13 -4.56 5.37
C ARG A 70 -2.15 -4.74 4.25
N MET A 71 -3.17 -5.57 4.45
CA MET A 71 -4.21 -5.78 3.42
C MET A 71 -4.98 -4.49 3.10
N THR A 72 -5.18 -3.63 4.09
CA THR A 72 -5.85 -2.33 3.89
C THR A 72 -4.96 -1.40 3.05
N GLU A 73 -3.66 -1.34 3.31
CA GLU A 73 -2.70 -0.57 2.52
C GLU A 73 -2.63 -1.08 1.08
N GLU A 74 -2.52 -2.40 0.89
CA GLU A 74 -2.53 -3.04 -0.43
C GLU A 74 -3.82 -2.71 -1.19
N SER A 75 -4.99 -2.82 -0.53
CA SER A 75 -6.27 -2.46 -1.14
C SER A 75 -6.35 -0.98 -1.52
N ASN A 76 -5.82 -0.08 -0.70
CA ASN A 76 -5.85 1.35 -0.97
C ASN A 76 -4.94 1.71 -2.15
N MET A 77 -3.75 1.11 -2.20
CA MET A 77 -2.84 1.24 -3.33
C MET A 77 -3.46 0.74 -4.64
N GLU A 78 -4.15 -0.41 -4.61
CA GLU A 78 -4.81 -0.93 -5.81
C GLU A 78 -5.93 -0.02 -6.29
N LYS A 79 -6.77 0.50 -5.37
CA LYS A 79 -7.80 1.49 -5.71
C LYS A 79 -7.19 2.74 -6.35
N PHE A 80 -6.09 3.25 -5.80
CA PHE A 80 -5.38 4.39 -6.35
C PHE A 80 -4.84 4.12 -7.76
N LYS A 81 -4.22 2.95 -7.99
CA LYS A 81 -3.75 2.55 -9.34
C LYS A 81 -4.89 2.48 -10.34
N CYS A 82 -6.01 1.85 -9.99
CA CYS A 82 -7.17 1.78 -10.85
C CYS A 82 -7.71 3.17 -11.19
N GLN A 83 -7.84 4.05 -10.20
CA GLN A 83 -8.29 5.43 -10.43
C GLN A 83 -7.34 6.19 -11.35
N LEU A 84 -6.03 6.13 -11.09
CA LEU A 84 -5.04 6.80 -11.90
C LEU A 84 -5.06 6.30 -13.36
N LEU A 85 -5.20 4.99 -13.58
CA LEU A 85 -5.31 4.43 -14.92
C LEU A 85 -6.56 4.93 -15.66
N VAL A 86 -7.69 5.06 -14.97
CA VAL A 86 -8.92 5.62 -15.55
C VAL A 86 -8.73 7.09 -15.94
N GLU A 87 -8.12 7.89 -15.07
CA GLU A 87 -7.84 9.30 -15.34
C GLU A 87 -6.84 9.47 -16.51
N MET A 88 -5.79 8.66 -16.54
CA MET A 88 -4.82 8.67 -17.64
C MET A 88 -5.45 8.23 -18.96
N LEU A 89 -6.32 7.22 -18.95
CA LEU A 89 -7.05 6.81 -20.15
C LEU A 89 -7.94 7.94 -20.66
N ALA A 90 -8.67 8.61 -19.76
CA ALA A 90 -9.52 9.74 -20.13
C ALA A 90 -8.72 10.91 -20.74
N LEU A 91 -7.55 11.23 -20.16
CA LEU A 91 -6.63 12.23 -20.71
C LEU A 91 -6.11 11.82 -22.10
N SER A 92 -5.63 10.58 -22.24
CA SER A 92 -5.13 10.05 -23.51
C SER A 92 -6.20 10.08 -24.61
N SER A 93 -7.45 9.73 -24.29
CA SER A 93 -8.55 9.80 -25.25
C SER A 93 -8.88 11.24 -25.65
N LEU A 94 -8.79 12.20 -24.72
CA LEU A 94 -9.00 13.61 -25.02
C LEU A 94 -7.89 14.15 -25.94
N ASP A 95 -6.64 13.77 -25.69
CA ASP A 95 -5.49 14.19 -26.50
C ASP A 95 -5.56 13.60 -27.91
N GLU A 96 -5.96 12.33 -28.05
CA GLU A 96 -6.18 11.68 -29.34
C GLU A 96 -7.27 12.39 -30.15
N GLU A 97 -8.41 12.71 -29.53
CA GLU A 97 -9.50 13.41 -30.20
C GLU A 97 -9.09 14.83 -30.63
N LYS A 98 -8.36 15.57 -29.79
CA LYS A 98 -7.82 16.89 -30.16
C LYS A 98 -6.85 16.79 -31.35
N SER A 99 -5.92 15.84 -31.30
CA SER A 99 -4.96 15.65 -32.39
C SER A 99 -5.65 15.31 -33.71
N LYS A 100 -6.70 14.48 -33.67
CA LYS A 100 -7.52 14.16 -34.84
C LYS A 100 -8.24 15.41 -35.38
N GLN A 101 -8.84 16.22 -34.51
CA GLN A 101 -9.50 17.46 -34.91
C GLN A 101 -8.53 18.45 -35.57
N GLU A 102 -7.33 18.61 -35.02
CA GLU A 102 -6.28 19.45 -35.62
C GLU A 102 -5.87 18.94 -37.01
N ALA A 103 -5.68 17.62 -37.16
CA ALA A 103 -5.34 17.01 -38.45
C ALA A 103 -6.46 17.17 -39.49
N GLU A 104 -7.72 17.00 -39.08
CA GLU A 104 -8.88 17.23 -39.95
C GLU A 104 -9.01 18.70 -40.36
N GLN A 105 -8.79 19.63 -39.42
CA GLN A 105 -8.80 21.06 -39.70
C GLN A 105 -7.70 21.45 -40.70
N GLU A 106 -6.48 20.93 -40.54
CA GLU A 106 -5.38 21.22 -41.45
C GLU A 106 -5.61 20.61 -42.83
N LYS A 107 -6.17 19.40 -42.89
CA LYS A 107 -6.60 18.77 -44.15
C LYS A 107 -7.66 19.60 -44.87
N ALA A 108 -8.64 20.16 -44.14
CA ALA A 108 -9.66 21.03 -44.70
C ALA A 108 -9.06 22.33 -45.26
N LYS A 109 -8.14 22.97 -44.53
CA LYS A 109 -7.42 24.15 -45.01
C LYS A 109 -6.60 23.84 -46.27
N ALA A 110 -5.85 22.75 -46.27
CA ALA A 110 -5.06 22.33 -47.42
C ALA A 110 -5.94 22.05 -48.65
N SER A 111 -7.12 21.44 -48.44
CA SER A 111 -8.10 21.22 -49.51
C SER A 111 -8.69 22.53 -50.01
N SER A 112 -8.97 23.51 -49.13
CA SER A 112 -9.45 24.84 -49.53
C SER A 112 -8.42 25.54 -50.40
N ILE A 113 -7.17 25.63 -49.93
CA ILE A 113 -6.07 26.27 -50.67
C ILE A 113 -5.86 25.60 -52.02
N LYS A 114 -5.90 24.26 -52.08
CA LYS A 114 -5.81 23.51 -53.34
C LYS A 114 -6.94 23.89 -54.30
N ASN A 115 -8.17 23.96 -53.81
CA ASN A 115 -9.32 24.34 -54.65
C ASN A 115 -9.19 25.78 -55.14
N ASP A 116 -8.79 26.71 -54.28
CA ASP A 116 -8.55 28.12 -54.63
C ASP A 116 -7.45 28.24 -55.70
N MET A 117 -6.35 27.50 -55.56
CA MET A 117 -5.29 27.44 -56.57
C MET A 117 -5.80 26.90 -57.92
N LEU A 118 -6.62 25.85 -57.91
CA LEU A 118 -7.20 25.28 -59.14
C LEU A 118 -8.11 26.30 -59.85
N VAL A 119 -8.91 27.05 -59.09
CA VAL A 119 -9.77 28.11 -59.63
C VAL A 119 -8.93 29.22 -60.25
N LEU A 120 -7.89 29.69 -59.56
CA LEU A 120 -6.97 30.71 -60.08
C LEU A 120 -6.24 30.25 -61.34
N LEU A 121 -5.80 29.00 -61.40
CA LEU A 121 -5.15 28.42 -62.58
C LEU A 121 -6.12 28.31 -63.77
N ASP A 122 -7.37 27.90 -63.54
CA ASP A 122 -8.39 27.85 -64.59
C ASP A 122 -8.74 29.25 -65.12
N GLN A 123 -8.81 30.26 -64.24
CA GLN A 123 -9.01 31.65 -64.63
C GLN A 123 -7.84 32.18 -65.47
N ALA A 124 -6.60 31.97 -65.02
CA ALA A 124 -5.40 32.38 -65.77
C ALA A 124 -5.35 31.72 -67.16
N ARG A 125 -5.77 30.45 -67.26
CA ARG A 125 -5.88 29.74 -68.54
C ARG A 125 -6.90 30.37 -69.47
N LYS A 126 -8.08 30.76 -68.97
CA LYS A 126 -9.12 31.44 -69.74
C LYS A 126 -8.68 32.81 -70.24
N GLU A 127 -7.90 33.51 -69.44
CA GLU A 127 -7.34 34.83 -69.79
C GLU A 127 -6.08 34.74 -70.67
N GLY A 128 -5.60 33.53 -70.99
CA GLY A 128 -4.41 33.33 -71.82
C GLY A 128 -3.09 33.71 -71.14
N LEU A 129 -3.09 33.83 -69.81
CA LEU A 129 -1.91 34.14 -69.00
C LEU A 129 -1.03 32.89 -68.85
N ASP A 130 0.20 32.98 -69.34
CA ASP A 130 1.20 31.92 -69.22
C ASP A 130 1.83 31.96 -67.82
N VAL A 131 1.25 31.19 -66.89
CA VAL A 131 1.62 31.16 -65.46
C VAL A 131 3.10 30.84 -65.25
N TYR A 132 3.72 30.06 -66.14
CA TYR A 132 5.16 29.78 -66.09
C TYR A 132 6.01 31.03 -66.35
N LYS A 133 5.61 31.87 -67.31
CA LYS A 133 6.30 33.14 -67.59
C LYS A 133 6.14 34.13 -66.42
N LEU A 134 4.95 34.18 -65.82
CA LEU A 134 4.71 35.02 -64.65
C LEU A 134 5.53 34.57 -63.44
N ALA A 135 5.60 33.27 -63.17
CA ALA A 135 6.42 32.71 -62.11
C ALA A 135 7.90 33.03 -62.31
N THR A 136 8.42 32.88 -63.54
CA THR A 136 9.81 33.26 -63.84
C THR A 136 10.10 34.74 -63.64
N VAL A 137 9.13 35.63 -63.91
CA VAL A 137 9.25 37.09 -63.70
C VAL A 137 9.17 37.48 -62.22
N LEU A 138 8.38 36.76 -61.43
CA LEU A 138 8.24 37.01 -59.99
C LEU A 138 9.39 36.43 -59.15
N THR A 139 9.99 35.32 -59.59
CA THR A 139 11.16 34.72 -58.93
C THR A 139 12.49 35.27 -59.46
N SER A 140 12.50 35.99 -60.58
CA SER A 140 13.69 36.72 -61.01
C SER A 140 13.95 37.87 -60.02
N PRO A 141 15.12 37.95 -59.38
CA PRO A 141 15.43 39.06 -58.49
C PRO A 141 15.35 40.36 -59.30
N SER A 142 14.55 41.31 -58.82
CA SER A 142 14.43 42.64 -59.39
C SER A 142 15.80 43.30 -59.48
N HIS A 143 16.41 43.27 -60.67
CA HIS A 143 17.54 44.13 -61.01
C HIS A 143 17.02 45.54 -61.23
N SER A 144 16.92 46.30 -60.14
CA SER A 144 16.81 47.75 -60.21
C SER A 144 17.60 48.38 -59.07
N HIS A 145 18.91 48.47 -59.24
CA HIS A 145 19.65 49.64 -58.79
C HIS A 145 20.88 49.85 -59.69
N GLN A 146 20.69 50.65 -60.74
CA GLN A 146 21.81 51.40 -61.33
C GLN A 146 22.19 52.51 -60.35
N PRO A 147 23.47 52.68 -59.98
CA PRO A 147 23.99 53.99 -59.63
C PRO A 147 24.38 54.70 -60.93
N GLY A 148 23.72 55.82 -61.23
CA GLY A 148 24.20 56.77 -62.23
C GLY A 148 25.47 57.49 -61.73
N PRO A 149 26.28 58.03 -62.66
CA PRO A 149 27.61 58.56 -62.41
C PRO A 149 27.67 59.76 -61.45
#